data_AF-A0A930YIS7-F1
#
_entry.id   AF-A0A930YIS7-F1
#
_cell.length_a   1.000
_cell.length_b   1.000
_cell.length_c   1.000
_cell.angle_alpha   90.00
_cell.angle_beta   90.00
_cell.angle_gamma   90.00
#
_symmetry.space_group_name_H-M   'P 1'
#
loop_
_entity.id
_entity.type
_entity.pdbx_description
1 polymer ?
#
loop_
_entity_poly.entity_id
_entity_poly.type
_entity_poly.pdbx_seq_one_letter_code
_entity_poly.pdbx_strand_id
1 'polypeptide(L)'
;MRRLVLVGAVGGLAWAAGLRGWMIQMAASEGSTFHWYGTFALVLLPGTVVGGLFGLADHRRRAGMPRSGWLAASPLLFGSALLDPTILRQLVEEGIGGGALGVATAGIAGGYALSGRGRPWGRRACGALATLLVLGMLVMASDQYPLGEAHGLWVGTYAASLVALLCLASAIPQRGERRVLVPRAWHAAAIGGLAGYAWAASLRAFMWEVAGEEAGVDAVGTFVWVLLPGTVIGALLALAEWRRWRGGVRHRRWLVWSPMLFAAILVSSPQILLNPDGGIGLAAVAVPAMCMLGGYAIAGRGPVAVRVVCAVVALSAIPAWALTAEAVGGPSMGLDDPHGAWAAVLYWALLAVFMIAAAVPHRHPAQSSPPVSPGSSSESPSITTTA
;
A
#
# COMPACT_ATOMS: atom_id res chain seq x y z
N MET A 1 5.00 17.24 10.01
CA MET A 1 4.06 16.31 10.67
C MET A 1 2.90 15.89 9.75
N ARG A 2 1.95 16.79 9.45
CA ARG A 2 0.65 16.47 8.79
C ARG A 2 0.76 15.60 7.54
N ARG A 3 1.69 15.91 6.62
CA ARG A 3 1.85 15.16 5.36
C ARG A 3 2.18 13.67 5.55
N LEU A 4 3.05 13.31 6.49
CA LEU A 4 3.45 11.91 6.68
C LEU A 4 2.35 11.08 7.32
N VAL A 5 1.62 11.67 8.26
CA VAL A 5 0.43 11.05 8.87
C VAL A 5 -0.64 10.81 7.81
N LEU A 6 -0.92 11.80 6.96
CA LEU A 6 -1.90 11.66 5.88
C LEU A 6 -1.50 10.59 4.86
N VAL A 7 -0.24 10.57 4.43
CA VAL A 7 0.27 9.53 3.51
C VAL A 7 0.17 8.15 4.15
N GLY A 8 0.50 8.03 5.44
CA GLY A 8 0.34 6.79 6.18
C GLY A 8 -1.12 6.35 6.26
N ALA A 9 -2.03 7.26 6.58
CA ALA A 9 -3.47 6.97 6.68
C ALA A 9 -4.06 6.51 5.34
N VAL A 10 -3.73 7.20 4.23
CA VAL A 10 -4.14 6.80 2.88
C VAL A 10 -3.59 5.43 2.50
N GLY A 11 -2.31 5.16 2.81
CA GLY A 11 -1.72 3.83 2.60
C GLY A 11 -2.39 2.74 3.44
N GLY A 12 -2.73 3.03 4.68
CA GLY A 12 -3.46 2.12 5.57
C GLY A 12 -4.89 1.85 5.10
N LEU A 13 -5.59 2.87 4.61
CA LEU A 13 -6.92 2.74 4.01
C LEU A 13 -6.88 1.86 2.76
N ALA A 14 -5.94 2.11 1.85
CA ALA A 14 -5.77 1.29 0.65
C ALA A 14 -5.46 -0.17 0.99
N TRP A 15 -4.59 -0.39 1.98
CA TRP A 15 -4.25 -1.73 2.45
C TRP A 15 -5.46 -2.45 3.06
N ALA A 16 -6.26 -1.77 3.91
CA ALA A 16 -7.43 -2.38 4.53
C ALA A 16 -8.58 -2.62 3.54
N ALA A 17 -8.79 -1.72 2.59
CA ALA A 17 -9.73 -1.91 1.50
C ALA A 17 -9.32 -3.10 0.62
N GLY A 18 -8.02 -3.22 0.33
CA GLY A 18 -7.47 -4.40 -0.36
C GLY A 18 -7.64 -5.68 0.46
N LEU A 19 -7.38 -5.66 1.77
CA LEU A 19 -7.60 -6.82 2.63
C LEU A 19 -9.07 -7.27 2.59
N ARG A 20 -10.02 -6.33 2.63
CA ARG A 20 -11.44 -6.65 2.45
C ARG A 20 -11.72 -7.26 1.07
N GLY A 21 -11.07 -6.74 0.03
CA GLY A 21 -11.07 -7.30 -1.33
C GLY A 21 -10.66 -8.77 -1.35
N TRP A 22 -9.53 -9.08 -0.73
CA TRP A 22 -9.06 -10.45 -0.58
C TRP A 22 -10.05 -11.34 0.19
N MET A 23 -10.65 -10.83 1.27
CA MET A 23 -11.65 -11.59 2.05
C MET A 23 -12.88 -11.98 1.21
N ILE A 24 -13.30 -11.14 0.26
CA ILE A 24 -14.41 -11.47 -0.65
C ILE A 24 -14.04 -12.65 -1.54
N GLN A 25 -12.83 -12.61 -2.12
CA GLN A 25 -12.35 -13.68 -3.00
C GLN A 25 -12.26 -15.01 -2.25
N MET A 26 -11.85 -14.99 -0.97
CA MET A 26 -11.83 -16.16 -0.10
C MET A 26 -13.23 -16.70 0.26
N ALA A 27 -14.25 -15.84 0.29
CA ALA A 27 -15.60 -16.23 0.71
C ALA A 27 -16.43 -16.93 -0.38
N ALA A 28 -15.92 -16.95 -1.62
CA ALA A 28 -16.22 -17.81 -2.78
C ALA A 28 -17.68 -18.25 -3.04
N SER A 29 -18.32 -18.93 -2.09
CA SER A 29 -19.55 -19.69 -2.24
C SER A 29 -20.72 -19.24 -1.36
N GLU A 30 -20.46 -18.58 -0.23
CA GLU A 30 -21.53 -18.22 0.74
C GLU A 30 -21.99 -16.76 0.64
N GLY A 31 -21.40 -15.98 -0.27
CA GLY A 31 -21.70 -14.57 -0.46
C GLY A 31 -21.11 -13.71 0.66
N SER A 32 -20.09 -12.92 0.36
CA SER A 32 -19.55 -11.98 1.33
C SER A 32 -20.55 -10.83 1.55
N THR A 33 -21.12 -10.72 2.75
CA THR A 33 -22.04 -9.61 3.06
C THR A 33 -21.28 -8.32 3.36
N PHE A 34 -21.83 -7.19 2.93
CA PHE A 34 -21.30 -5.88 3.25
C PHE A 34 -22.19 -5.18 4.27
N HIS A 35 -21.62 -4.91 5.44
CA HIS A 35 -22.26 -4.11 6.47
C HIS A 35 -21.49 -2.79 6.64
N TRP A 36 -22.23 -1.69 6.78
CA TRP A 36 -21.66 -0.38 7.09
C TRP A 36 -20.74 -0.44 8.32
N TYR A 37 -21.24 -1.01 9.41
CA TYR A 37 -20.46 -1.14 10.64
C TYR A 37 -19.27 -2.09 10.48
N GLY A 38 -19.51 -3.32 9.99
CA GLY A 38 -18.46 -4.33 9.85
C GLY A 38 -17.32 -3.89 8.92
N THR A 39 -17.64 -3.41 7.71
CA THR A 39 -16.61 -3.06 6.72
C THR A 39 -15.92 -1.75 7.08
N PHE A 40 -16.68 -0.68 7.34
CA PHE A 40 -16.07 0.64 7.51
C PHE A 40 -15.50 0.85 8.90
N ALA A 41 -16.22 0.45 9.96
CA ALA A 41 -15.79 0.68 11.33
C ALA A 41 -14.81 -0.38 11.84
N LEU A 42 -15.00 -1.66 11.50
CA LEU A 42 -14.14 -2.74 12.02
C LEU A 42 -12.95 -3.12 11.13
N VAL A 43 -12.95 -2.73 9.84
CA VAL A 43 -11.85 -3.06 8.92
C VAL A 43 -11.13 -1.80 8.41
N LEU A 44 -11.85 -0.90 7.73
CA LEU A 44 -11.22 0.26 7.07
C LEU A 44 -10.67 1.29 8.06
N LEU A 45 -11.44 1.63 9.10
CA LEU A 45 -11.04 2.61 10.10
C LEU A 45 -9.77 2.17 10.85
N PRO A 46 -9.66 0.94 11.42
CA PRO A 46 -8.44 0.47 12.06
C PRO A 46 -7.23 0.53 11.12
N GLY A 47 -7.37 0.08 9.86
CA GLY A 47 -6.30 0.16 8.88
C GLY A 47 -5.82 1.59 8.62
N THR A 48 -6.76 2.52 8.48
CA THR A 48 -6.48 3.95 8.31
C THR A 48 -5.74 4.52 9.52
N VAL A 49 -6.19 4.19 10.73
CA VAL A 49 -5.57 4.65 11.98
C VAL A 49 -4.16 4.07 12.13
N VAL A 50 -3.97 2.76 11.92
CA VAL A 50 -2.66 2.09 11.95
C VAL A 50 -1.69 2.73 10.96
N GLY A 51 -2.14 2.96 9.72
CA GLY A 51 -1.36 3.66 8.71
C GLY A 51 -0.96 5.08 9.15
N GLY A 52 -1.90 5.84 9.72
CA GLY A 52 -1.65 7.18 10.26
C GLY A 52 -0.62 7.16 11.40
N LEU A 53 -0.71 6.17 12.29
CA LEU A 53 0.25 5.95 13.39
C LEU A 53 1.64 5.56 12.87
N PHE A 54 1.75 4.78 11.79
CA PHE A 54 3.02 4.54 11.12
C PHE A 54 3.60 5.83 10.50
N GLY A 55 2.76 6.67 9.89
CA GLY A 55 3.15 7.99 9.39
C GLY A 55 3.64 8.92 10.52
N LEU A 56 2.99 8.88 11.68
CA LEU A 56 3.41 9.59 12.89
C LEU A 56 4.75 9.06 13.40
N ALA A 57 4.94 7.73 13.43
CA ALA A 57 6.18 7.11 13.84
C ALA A 57 7.35 7.50 12.91
N ASP A 58 7.12 7.54 11.59
CA ASP A 58 8.11 8.01 10.62
C ASP A 58 8.46 9.48 10.85
N HIS A 59 7.47 10.33 11.13
CA HIS A 59 7.70 11.73 11.46
C HIS A 59 8.56 11.89 12.73
N ARG A 60 8.22 11.18 13.81
CA ARG A 60 8.97 11.18 15.07
C ARG A 60 10.41 10.75 14.86
N ARG A 61 10.62 9.66 14.10
CA ARG A 61 11.95 9.16 13.77
C ARG A 61 12.78 10.19 12.99
N ARG A 62 12.17 10.88 12.01
CA ARG A 62 12.85 11.94 11.24
C ARG A 62 13.17 13.19 12.07
N ALA A 63 12.39 13.44 13.12
CA ALA A 63 12.62 14.54 14.06
C ALA A 63 13.62 14.17 15.18
N GLY A 64 14.22 12.97 15.15
CA GLY A 64 15.14 12.52 16.20
C GLY A 64 14.46 12.26 17.55
N MET A 65 13.13 12.13 17.58
CA MET A 65 12.41 11.87 18.83
C MET A 65 12.60 10.42 19.31
N PRO A 66 12.55 10.18 20.63
CA PRO A 66 12.64 8.84 21.18
C PRO A 66 11.49 7.96 20.69
N ARG A 67 11.79 6.66 20.60
CA ARG A 67 10.84 5.61 20.20
C ARG A 67 9.64 5.59 21.15
N SER A 68 8.45 5.38 20.59
CA SER A 68 7.25 5.07 21.36
C SER A 68 6.92 3.58 21.23
N GLY A 69 6.86 2.87 22.36
CA GLY A 69 6.44 1.47 22.41
C GLY A 69 4.99 1.30 21.93
N TRP A 70 4.12 2.25 22.24
CA TRP A 70 2.72 2.22 21.84
C TRP A 70 2.53 2.27 20.32
N LEU A 71 3.34 3.07 19.60
CA LEU A 71 3.29 3.08 18.13
C LEU A 71 3.70 1.74 17.51
N ALA A 72 4.58 0.98 18.17
CA ALA A 72 4.95 -0.37 17.72
C ALA A 72 3.84 -1.40 17.94
N ALA A 73 2.94 -1.14 18.90
CA ALA A 73 1.76 -1.97 19.19
C ALA A 73 0.53 -1.58 18.35
N SER A 74 0.64 -0.57 17.46
CA SER A 74 -0.49 -0.12 16.64
C SER A 74 -1.21 -1.21 15.84
N PRO A 75 -0.55 -2.27 15.28
CA PRO A 75 -1.27 -3.34 14.58
C PRO A 75 -2.30 -4.09 15.44
N LEU A 76 -2.22 -4.02 16.78
CA LEU A 76 -3.23 -4.61 17.66
C LEU A 76 -4.62 -4.00 17.46
N LEU A 77 -4.73 -2.80 16.87
CA LEU A 77 -6.01 -2.20 16.50
C LEU A 77 -6.82 -3.05 15.50
N PHE A 78 -6.18 -3.94 14.72
CA PHE A 78 -6.91 -4.90 13.88
C PHE A 78 -7.72 -5.91 14.71
N GLY A 79 -7.37 -6.11 15.99
CA GLY A 79 -8.18 -6.89 16.93
C GLY A 79 -9.55 -6.28 17.22
N SER A 80 -9.84 -5.04 16.78
CA SER A 80 -11.16 -4.43 16.90
C SER A 80 -12.26 -5.22 16.17
N ALA A 81 -11.92 -6.06 15.19
CA ALA A 81 -12.89 -7.00 14.59
C ALA A 81 -13.53 -7.93 15.63
N LEU A 82 -12.83 -8.24 16.74
CA LEU A 82 -13.35 -9.06 17.84
C LEU A 82 -14.34 -8.32 18.75
N LEU A 83 -14.58 -7.03 18.50
CA LEU A 83 -15.68 -6.30 19.13
C LEU A 83 -17.04 -6.71 18.56
N ASP A 84 -17.08 -7.36 17.39
CA ASP A 84 -18.29 -8.03 16.91
C ASP A 84 -18.48 -9.34 17.69
N PRO A 85 -19.59 -9.49 18.44
CA PRO A 85 -19.84 -10.69 19.23
C PRO A 85 -19.97 -11.96 18.36
N THR A 86 -20.39 -11.83 17.11
CA THR A 86 -20.50 -12.96 16.17
C THR A 86 -19.12 -13.48 15.79
N ILE A 87 -18.19 -12.57 15.44
CA ILE A 87 -16.81 -12.93 15.09
C ILE A 87 -16.08 -13.51 16.31
N LEU A 88 -16.29 -12.93 17.50
CA LEU A 88 -15.71 -13.45 18.73
C LEU A 88 -16.22 -14.86 19.05
N ARG A 89 -17.52 -15.11 18.86
CA ARG A 89 -18.12 -16.42 19.07
C ARG A 89 -17.56 -17.46 18.10
N GLN A 90 -17.51 -17.15 16.80
CA GLN A 90 -16.90 -18.01 15.79
C GLN A 90 -15.43 -18.32 16.09
N LEU A 91 -14.69 -17.34 16.62
CA LEU A 91 -13.30 -17.54 17.01
C LEU A 91 -13.19 -18.55 18.17
N VAL A 92 -14.10 -18.49 19.13
CA VAL A 92 -14.10 -19.38 20.31
C VAL A 92 -14.60 -20.78 19.95
N GLU A 93 -15.67 -20.88 19.17
CA GLU A 93 -16.35 -22.15 18.88
C GLU A 93 -15.67 -22.92 17.74
N GLU A 94 -15.22 -22.22 16.69
CA GLU A 94 -14.75 -22.83 15.44
C GLU A 94 -13.28 -22.49 15.12
N GLY A 95 -12.67 -21.56 15.88
CA GLY A 95 -11.36 -20.98 15.54
C GLY A 95 -11.40 -20.01 14.36
N ILE A 96 -12.58 -19.75 13.80
CA ILE A 96 -12.79 -18.87 12.63
C ILE A 96 -12.79 -17.42 13.09
N GLY A 97 -11.89 -16.60 12.55
CA GLY A 97 -11.65 -15.23 13.02
C GLY A 97 -10.24 -14.99 13.55
N GLY A 98 -9.43 -16.05 13.66
CA GLY A 98 -8.02 -15.96 14.05
C GLY A 98 -7.18 -15.11 13.09
N GLY A 99 -7.67 -14.88 11.87
CA GLY A 99 -7.03 -14.04 10.86
C GLY A 99 -6.69 -12.63 11.36
N ALA A 100 -7.58 -11.96 12.10
CA ALA A 100 -7.32 -10.61 12.61
C ALA A 100 -6.11 -10.58 13.58
N LEU A 101 -6.05 -11.56 14.50
CA LEU A 101 -4.94 -11.73 15.43
C LEU A 101 -3.66 -12.19 14.73
N GLY A 102 -3.79 -13.09 13.74
CA GLY A 102 -2.68 -13.59 12.93
C GLY A 102 -2.02 -12.47 12.13
N VAL A 103 -2.81 -11.61 11.50
CA VAL A 103 -2.33 -10.45 10.73
C VAL A 103 -1.63 -9.43 11.63
N ALA A 104 -2.21 -9.10 12.80
CA ALA A 104 -1.57 -8.21 13.77
C ALA A 104 -0.25 -8.80 14.30
N THR A 105 -0.24 -10.09 14.62
CA THR A 105 0.93 -10.83 15.11
C THR A 105 2.03 -10.87 14.04
N ALA A 106 1.68 -11.18 12.80
CA ALA A 106 2.60 -11.16 11.66
C ALA A 106 3.23 -9.77 11.49
N GLY A 107 2.42 -8.71 11.52
CA GLY A 107 2.88 -7.33 11.45
C GLY A 107 3.91 -7.00 12.55
N ILE A 108 3.58 -7.27 13.81
CA ILE A 108 4.46 -6.96 14.94
C ILE A 108 5.75 -7.79 14.89
N ALA A 109 5.66 -9.10 14.69
CA ALA A 109 6.79 -10.01 14.62
C ALA A 109 7.71 -9.70 13.42
N GLY A 110 7.13 -9.51 12.24
CA GLY A 110 7.85 -9.14 11.02
C GLY A 110 8.52 -7.77 11.16
N GLY A 111 7.80 -6.80 11.72
CA GLY A 111 8.34 -5.48 12.05
C GLY A 111 9.55 -5.57 12.97
N TYR A 112 9.51 -6.45 13.97
CA TYR A 112 10.62 -6.66 14.91
C TYR A 112 11.82 -7.31 14.25
N ALA A 113 11.59 -8.36 13.47
CA ALA A 113 12.64 -9.04 12.70
C ALA A 113 13.40 -8.05 11.78
N LEU A 114 12.66 -7.14 11.15
CA LEU A 114 13.17 -6.15 10.18
C LEU A 114 13.67 -4.85 10.82
N SER A 115 13.42 -4.62 12.11
CA SER A 115 13.77 -3.36 12.81
C SER A 115 15.28 -3.13 12.98
N GLY A 116 16.09 -4.19 12.84
CA GLY A 116 17.53 -4.18 13.10
C GLY A 116 17.89 -4.06 14.60
N ARG A 117 16.94 -4.33 15.52
CA ARG A 117 17.10 -4.20 16.97
C ARG A 117 16.91 -5.50 17.73
N GLY A 118 17.45 -5.52 18.95
CA GLY A 118 17.31 -6.63 19.89
C GLY A 118 18.30 -7.75 19.65
N ARG A 119 18.17 -8.80 20.47
CA ARG A 119 19.01 -10.00 20.36
C ARG A 119 18.81 -10.66 18.99
N PRO A 120 19.88 -11.13 18.33
CA PRO A 120 19.80 -11.72 16.99
C PRO A 120 18.88 -12.95 16.95
N TRP A 121 18.85 -13.75 18.01
CA TRP A 121 17.97 -14.92 18.10
C TRP A 121 16.48 -14.52 18.13
N GLY A 122 16.10 -13.52 18.93
CA GLY A 122 14.70 -13.05 18.97
C GLY A 122 14.22 -12.52 17.62
N ARG A 123 15.10 -11.87 16.86
CA ARG A 123 14.80 -11.43 15.49
C ARG A 123 14.59 -12.61 14.53
N ARG A 124 15.41 -13.66 14.64
CA ARG A 124 15.26 -14.87 13.82
C ARG A 124 13.97 -15.61 14.15
N ALA A 125 13.63 -15.75 15.43
CA ALA A 125 12.38 -16.37 15.87
C ALA A 125 11.15 -15.59 15.38
N CYS A 126 11.12 -14.26 15.55
CA CYS A 126 10.05 -13.43 15.02
C CYS A 126 10.00 -13.42 13.49
N GLY A 127 11.15 -13.51 12.82
CA GLY A 127 11.23 -13.60 11.36
C GLY A 127 10.71 -14.93 10.83
N ALA A 128 11.02 -16.04 11.51
CA ALA A 128 10.47 -17.36 11.22
C ALA A 128 8.96 -17.37 11.41
N LEU A 129 8.46 -16.86 12.55
CA LEU A 129 7.03 -16.74 12.82
C LEU A 129 6.30 -15.91 11.75
N ALA A 130 6.82 -14.73 11.41
CA ALA A 130 6.22 -13.89 10.37
C ALA A 130 6.24 -14.57 8.99
N THR A 131 7.31 -15.29 8.67
CA THR A 131 7.41 -16.06 7.40
C THR A 131 6.37 -17.18 7.38
N LEU A 132 6.23 -17.93 8.47
CA LEU A 132 5.22 -18.98 8.59
C LEU A 132 3.81 -18.41 8.46
N LEU A 133 3.51 -17.25 9.05
CA LEU A 133 2.20 -16.61 8.92
C LEU A 133 1.93 -16.11 7.49
N VAL A 134 2.95 -15.60 6.79
CA VAL A 134 2.82 -15.22 5.36
C VAL A 134 2.60 -16.45 4.49
N LEU A 135 3.31 -17.56 4.73
CA LEU A 135 3.10 -18.82 4.03
C LEU A 135 1.75 -19.44 4.37
N GLY A 136 1.28 -19.29 5.61
CA GLY A 136 -0.04 -19.72 6.05
C GLY A 136 -1.16 -19.09 5.21
N MET A 137 -1.00 -17.84 4.75
CA MET A 137 -1.96 -17.21 3.84
C MET A 137 -2.07 -17.92 2.49
N LEU A 138 -0.97 -18.49 1.97
CA LEU A 138 -0.99 -19.30 0.75
C LEU A 138 -1.70 -20.63 0.99
N VAL A 139 -1.45 -21.26 2.14
CA VAL A 139 -2.09 -22.53 2.51
C VAL A 139 -3.60 -22.33 2.68
N MET A 140 -4.01 -21.30 3.42
CA MET A 140 -5.43 -20.98 3.59
C MET A 140 -6.14 -20.74 2.26
N ALA A 141 -5.50 -20.04 1.31
CA ALA A 141 -6.05 -19.87 -0.03
C ALA A 141 -6.12 -21.20 -0.80
N SER A 142 -5.15 -22.09 -0.60
CA SER A 142 -5.10 -23.40 -1.25
C SER A 142 -6.22 -24.35 -0.81
N ASP A 143 -6.72 -24.18 0.42
CA ASP A 143 -7.83 -24.98 0.94
C ASP A 143 -9.16 -24.62 0.27
N GLN A 144 -9.31 -23.38 -0.20
CA GLN A 144 -10.49 -22.90 -0.93
C GLN A 144 -10.35 -23.07 -2.45
N TYR A 145 -9.14 -22.84 -2.98
CA TYR A 145 -8.87 -22.88 -4.41
C TYR A 145 -7.53 -23.55 -4.69
N PRO A 146 -7.46 -24.56 -5.57
CA PRO A 146 -6.20 -25.21 -5.91
C PRO A 146 -5.14 -24.21 -6.39
N LEU A 147 -3.91 -24.29 -5.87
CA LEU A 147 -2.79 -23.43 -6.32
C LEU A 147 -2.36 -23.69 -7.77
N GLY A 148 -2.80 -24.80 -8.36
CA GLY A 148 -2.62 -25.08 -9.78
C GLY A 148 -3.50 -24.21 -10.69
N GLU A 149 -4.55 -23.59 -10.12
CA GLU A 149 -5.42 -22.67 -10.83
C GLU A 149 -4.94 -21.22 -10.68
N ALA A 150 -5.15 -20.43 -11.72
CA ALA A 150 -4.76 -19.02 -11.73
C ALA A 150 -5.43 -18.23 -10.60
N HIS A 151 -6.70 -18.54 -10.29
CA HIS A 151 -7.46 -17.91 -9.22
C HIS A 151 -6.85 -18.22 -7.84
N GLY A 152 -6.66 -19.49 -7.50
CA GLY A 152 -6.06 -19.88 -6.22
C GLY A 152 -4.65 -19.32 -6.01
N LEU A 153 -3.82 -19.35 -7.05
CA LEU A 153 -2.49 -18.74 -7.01
C LEU A 153 -2.56 -17.23 -6.76
N TRP A 154 -3.46 -16.52 -7.43
CA TRP A 154 -3.63 -15.07 -7.27
C TRP A 154 -4.13 -14.73 -5.87
N VAL A 155 -5.18 -15.39 -5.37
CA VAL A 155 -5.75 -15.14 -4.04
C VAL A 155 -4.70 -15.37 -2.95
N GLY A 156 -3.93 -16.46 -3.02
CA GLY A 156 -2.89 -16.76 -2.04
C GLY A 156 -1.74 -15.76 -2.06
N THR A 157 -1.23 -15.44 -3.25
CA THR A 157 -0.12 -14.47 -3.40
C THR A 157 -0.56 -13.04 -3.07
N TYR A 158 -1.82 -12.70 -3.31
CA TYR A 158 -2.44 -11.44 -2.90
C TYR A 158 -2.37 -11.27 -1.37
N ALA A 159 -2.89 -12.23 -0.59
CA ALA A 159 -2.82 -12.14 0.88
C ALA A 159 -1.38 -12.15 1.40
N ALA A 160 -0.53 -13.03 0.88
CA ALA A 160 0.87 -13.07 1.26
C ALA A 160 1.56 -11.71 1.05
N SER A 161 1.24 -11.02 -0.06
CA SER A 161 1.79 -9.69 -0.33
C SER A 161 1.28 -8.60 0.63
N LEU A 162 -0.01 -8.61 0.97
CA LEU A 162 -0.59 -7.68 1.95
C LEU A 162 0.03 -7.87 3.34
N VAL A 163 0.18 -9.10 3.80
CA VAL A 163 0.80 -9.39 5.10
C VAL A 163 2.29 -9.03 5.10
N ALA A 164 3.02 -9.34 4.03
CA ALA A 164 4.43 -8.95 3.90
C ALA A 164 4.61 -7.43 3.91
N LEU A 165 3.70 -6.67 3.29
CA LEU A 165 3.69 -5.21 3.37
C LEU A 165 3.41 -4.71 4.78
N LEU A 166 2.48 -5.32 5.50
CA LEU A 166 2.21 -4.96 6.89
C LEU A 166 3.45 -5.21 7.77
N CYS A 167 4.16 -6.31 7.57
CA CYS A 167 5.43 -6.60 8.24
C CYS A 167 6.48 -5.51 7.98
N LEU A 168 6.64 -5.07 6.72
CA LEU A 168 7.56 -4.01 6.34
C LEU A 168 7.16 -2.65 6.94
N ALA A 169 5.87 -2.31 6.92
CA ALA A 169 5.35 -1.07 7.48
C ALA A 169 5.50 -1.03 9.00
N SER A 170 5.24 -2.16 9.68
CA SER A 170 5.39 -2.32 11.13
C SER A 170 6.84 -2.19 11.60
N ALA A 171 7.83 -2.33 10.71
CA ALA A 171 9.23 -2.03 11.03
C ALA A 171 9.48 -0.53 11.26
N ILE A 172 8.62 0.37 10.75
CA ILE A 172 8.77 1.83 10.87
C ILE A 172 8.82 2.30 12.34
N PRO A 173 7.83 1.99 13.21
CA PRO A 173 7.84 2.37 14.62
C PRO A 173 8.86 1.60 15.47
N GLN A 174 9.34 0.46 14.98
CA GLN A 174 10.29 -0.38 15.69
C GLN A 174 11.75 -0.03 15.39
N ARG A 175 12.01 0.63 14.26
CA ARG A 175 13.28 1.32 14.01
C ARG A 175 13.42 2.48 15.01
N GLY A 176 14.65 2.81 15.32
CA GLY A 176 15.05 3.89 16.19
C GLY A 176 16.30 4.53 15.61
N GLU A 177 16.98 5.35 16.42
CA GLU A 177 17.91 6.42 16.04
C GLU A 177 19.16 6.07 15.24
N ARG A 178 19.35 4.82 14.80
CA ARG A 178 20.49 4.50 13.93
C ARG A 178 20.40 5.35 12.66
N ARG A 179 21.53 5.97 12.31
CA ARG A 179 21.73 6.75 11.08
C ARG A 179 21.07 6.03 9.91
N VAL A 180 20.34 6.79 9.09
CA VAL A 180 19.64 6.30 7.90
C VAL A 180 20.65 5.62 6.99
N LEU A 181 20.80 4.30 7.11
CA LEU A 181 21.52 3.51 6.13
C LEU A 181 20.68 3.58 4.86
N VAL A 182 21.20 4.26 3.84
CA VAL A 182 20.59 4.26 2.51
C VAL A 182 20.56 2.79 2.07
N PRO A 183 19.36 2.19 1.87
CA PRO A 183 19.28 0.79 1.48
C PRO A 183 20.04 0.57 0.18
N ARG A 184 20.54 -0.66 -0.06
CA ARG A 184 21.07 -1.00 -1.38
C ARG A 184 19.94 -0.90 -2.40
N ALA A 185 20.27 -0.52 -3.65
CA ALA A 185 19.29 -0.31 -4.71
C ALA A 185 18.31 -1.48 -4.86
N TRP A 186 18.80 -2.71 -4.81
CA TRP A 186 17.99 -3.91 -4.94
C TRP A 186 16.97 -4.10 -3.80
N HIS A 187 17.30 -3.70 -2.55
CA HIS A 187 16.33 -3.75 -1.44
C HIS A 187 15.20 -2.75 -1.68
N ALA A 188 15.54 -1.55 -2.14
CA ALA A 188 14.52 -0.54 -2.48
C ALA A 188 13.63 -1.06 -3.62
N ALA A 189 14.22 -1.63 -4.68
CA ALA A 189 13.49 -2.22 -5.78
C ALA A 189 12.58 -3.38 -5.33
N ALA A 190 13.07 -4.28 -4.45
CA ALA A 190 12.27 -5.39 -3.94
C ALA A 190 11.08 -4.93 -3.08
N ILE A 191 11.29 -3.97 -2.18
CA ILE A 191 10.21 -3.39 -1.37
C ILE A 191 9.19 -2.67 -2.27
N GLY A 192 9.68 -1.90 -3.25
CA GLY A 192 8.83 -1.26 -4.24
C GLY A 192 8.04 -2.25 -5.07
N GLY A 193 8.68 -3.34 -5.52
CA GLY A 193 8.06 -4.40 -6.28
C GLY A 193 6.95 -5.10 -5.50
N LEU A 194 7.19 -5.44 -4.23
CA LEU A 194 6.17 -6.01 -3.36
C LEU A 194 4.98 -5.04 -3.15
N ALA A 195 5.26 -3.74 -2.98
CA ALA A 195 4.21 -2.72 -2.86
C ALA A 195 3.39 -2.58 -4.15
N GLY A 196 4.05 -2.59 -5.31
CA GLY A 196 3.42 -2.57 -6.61
C GLY A 196 2.61 -3.82 -6.90
N TYR A 197 3.09 -5.00 -6.47
CA TYR A 197 2.39 -6.26 -6.58
C TYR A 197 1.08 -6.24 -5.78
N ALA A 198 1.13 -5.88 -4.49
CA ALA A 198 -0.06 -5.85 -3.66
C ALA A 198 -1.08 -4.80 -4.14
N TRP A 199 -0.60 -3.67 -4.66
CA TRP A 199 -1.44 -2.65 -5.29
C TRP A 199 -2.14 -3.23 -6.53
N ALA A 200 -1.42 -3.92 -7.42
CA ALA A 200 -1.99 -4.50 -8.62
C ALA A 200 -2.93 -5.67 -8.33
N ALA A 201 -2.63 -6.48 -7.31
CA ALA A 201 -3.53 -7.53 -6.84
C ALA A 201 -4.84 -6.95 -6.28
N SER A 202 -4.76 -5.80 -5.60
CA SER A 202 -5.95 -5.08 -5.14
C SER A 202 -6.74 -4.43 -6.28
N LEU A 203 -6.05 -3.88 -7.28
CA LEU A 203 -6.70 -3.42 -8.51
C LEU A 203 -7.41 -4.57 -9.22
N ARG A 204 -6.79 -5.75 -9.26
CA ARG A 204 -7.40 -6.95 -9.86
C ARG A 204 -8.66 -7.38 -9.12
N ALA A 205 -8.64 -7.32 -7.79
CA ALA A 205 -9.84 -7.57 -6.98
C ALA A 205 -10.93 -6.54 -7.31
N PHE A 206 -10.59 -5.25 -7.37
CA PHE A 206 -11.55 -4.23 -7.82
C PHE A 206 -12.13 -4.52 -9.22
N MET A 207 -11.30 -4.91 -10.19
CA MET A 207 -11.79 -5.28 -11.52
C MET A 207 -12.77 -6.46 -11.49
N TRP A 208 -12.53 -7.45 -10.63
CA TRP A 208 -13.44 -8.57 -10.42
C TRP A 208 -14.78 -8.11 -9.86
N GLU A 209 -14.78 -7.21 -8.90
CA GLU A 209 -16.01 -6.68 -8.32
C GLU A 209 -16.86 -5.94 -9.36
N VAL A 210 -16.20 -5.17 -10.24
CA VAL A 210 -16.90 -4.34 -11.23
C VAL A 210 -17.41 -5.13 -12.42
N ALA A 211 -16.63 -6.09 -12.93
CA ALA A 211 -16.97 -6.86 -14.12
C ALA A 211 -17.53 -8.26 -13.83
N GLY A 212 -17.60 -8.66 -12.55
CA GLY A 212 -18.10 -9.98 -12.14
C GLY A 212 -17.36 -11.14 -12.81
N GLU A 213 -18.10 -12.14 -13.26
CA GLU A 213 -17.55 -13.33 -13.91
C GLU A 213 -16.88 -13.03 -15.26
N GLU A 214 -17.25 -11.93 -15.93
CA GLU A 214 -16.61 -11.51 -17.19
C GLU A 214 -15.15 -11.09 -16.96
N ALA A 215 -14.81 -10.71 -15.72
CA ALA A 215 -13.44 -10.44 -15.29
C ALA A 215 -12.65 -11.73 -15.00
N GLY A 216 -12.93 -12.84 -15.70
CA GLY A 216 -12.33 -14.16 -15.49
C GLY A 216 -10.83 -14.12 -15.15
N VAL A 217 -10.42 -14.89 -14.14
CA VAL A 217 -9.01 -14.96 -13.71
C VAL A 217 -8.26 -15.97 -14.56
N ASP A 218 -7.79 -15.54 -15.72
CA ASP A 218 -6.82 -16.32 -16.50
C ASP A 218 -5.38 -15.98 -16.06
N ALA A 219 -4.47 -16.95 -16.26
CA ALA A 219 -3.09 -16.83 -15.81
C ALA A 219 -2.35 -15.69 -16.53
N VAL A 220 -2.61 -15.49 -17.83
CA VAL A 220 -1.88 -14.51 -18.64
C VAL A 220 -2.39 -13.10 -18.34
N GLY A 221 -3.71 -12.88 -18.41
CA GLY A 221 -4.37 -11.63 -18.04
C GLY A 221 -3.96 -11.15 -16.66
N THR A 222 -4.04 -12.03 -15.67
CA THR A 222 -3.80 -11.64 -14.28
C THR A 222 -2.31 -11.45 -13.98
N PHE A 223 -1.47 -12.47 -14.23
CA PHE A 223 -0.07 -12.40 -13.81
C PHE A 223 0.79 -11.56 -14.74
N VAL A 224 0.60 -11.68 -16.06
CA VAL A 224 1.47 -11.01 -17.04
C VAL A 224 1.01 -9.59 -17.30
N TRP A 225 -0.29 -9.36 -17.44
CA TRP A 225 -0.79 -8.04 -17.86
C TRP A 225 -1.18 -7.10 -16.72
N VAL A 226 -1.44 -7.61 -15.51
CA VAL A 226 -1.81 -6.79 -14.35
C VAL A 226 -0.71 -6.80 -13.28
N LEU A 227 -0.37 -7.97 -12.73
CA LEU A 227 0.51 -8.07 -11.56
C LEU A 227 1.98 -7.75 -11.89
N LEU A 228 2.49 -8.25 -13.00
CA LEU A 228 3.88 -8.00 -13.41
C LEU A 228 4.15 -6.50 -13.68
N PRO A 229 3.34 -5.76 -14.47
CA PRO A 229 3.51 -4.33 -14.65
C PRO A 229 3.45 -3.57 -13.31
N GLY A 230 2.49 -3.89 -12.45
CA GLY A 230 2.40 -3.29 -11.11
C GLY A 230 3.68 -3.47 -10.30
N THR A 231 4.22 -4.69 -10.30
CA THR A 231 5.50 -5.03 -9.64
C THR A 231 6.66 -4.21 -10.21
N VAL A 232 6.80 -4.17 -11.53
CA VAL A 232 7.88 -3.43 -12.20
C VAL A 232 7.76 -1.93 -11.93
N ILE A 233 6.55 -1.37 -12.01
CA ILE A 233 6.27 0.04 -11.70
C ILE A 233 6.69 0.36 -10.27
N GLY A 234 6.27 -0.45 -9.29
CA GLY A 234 6.62 -0.27 -7.90
C GLY A 234 8.13 -0.31 -7.67
N ALA A 235 8.83 -1.27 -8.29
CA ALA A 235 10.29 -1.38 -8.22
C ALA A 235 11.00 -0.16 -8.83
N LEU A 236 10.54 0.32 -9.98
CA LEU A 236 11.08 1.51 -10.65
C LEU A 236 10.87 2.79 -9.84
N LEU A 237 9.68 2.98 -9.25
CA LEU A 237 9.37 4.13 -8.40
C LEU A 237 10.19 4.12 -7.10
N ALA A 238 10.40 2.95 -6.48
CA ALA A 238 11.27 2.83 -5.31
C ALA A 238 12.76 3.02 -5.67
N LEU A 239 13.18 2.61 -6.87
CA LEU A 239 14.52 2.92 -7.37
C LEU A 239 14.67 4.44 -7.63
N ALA A 240 13.62 5.11 -8.09
CA ALA A 240 13.59 6.57 -8.23
C ALA A 240 13.76 7.27 -6.87
N GLU A 241 13.09 6.76 -5.84
CA GLU A 241 13.26 7.22 -4.45
C GLU A 241 14.71 7.04 -4.01
N TRP A 242 15.27 5.84 -4.19
CA TRP A 242 16.66 5.53 -3.84
C TRP A 242 17.67 6.46 -4.53
N ARG A 243 17.50 6.72 -5.85
CA ARG A 243 18.34 7.67 -6.60
C ARG A 243 18.23 9.09 -6.03
N ARG A 244 17.02 9.50 -5.63
CA ARG A 244 16.77 10.82 -5.01
C ARG A 244 17.53 11.00 -3.69
N TRP A 245 17.68 9.94 -2.90
CA TRP A 245 18.47 9.94 -1.67
C TRP A 245 19.98 10.04 -1.91
N ARG A 246 20.48 9.50 -3.03
CA ARG A 246 21.90 9.59 -3.40
C ARG A 246 22.28 10.88 -4.14
N GLY A 247 21.35 11.82 -4.34
CA GLY A 247 21.60 13.04 -5.11
C GLY A 247 21.80 12.81 -6.62
N GLY A 248 21.47 11.63 -7.15
CA GLY A 248 21.65 11.32 -8.58
C GLY A 248 20.58 11.97 -9.46
N VAL A 249 20.98 12.88 -10.36
CA VAL A 249 20.04 13.70 -11.16
C VAL A 249 19.95 13.30 -12.64
N ARG A 250 20.96 12.60 -13.19
CA ARG A 250 21.21 12.56 -14.64
C ARG A 250 20.18 11.78 -15.49
N HIS A 251 19.40 10.85 -14.90
CA HIS A 251 18.46 9.98 -15.64
C HIS A 251 17.03 9.94 -15.05
N ARG A 252 16.60 11.02 -14.40
CA ARG A 252 15.34 11.02 -13.66
C ARG A 252 14.08 11.06 -14.52
N ARG A 253 14.19 11.63 -15.74
CA ARG A 253 13.05 11.91 -16.61
C ARG A 253 12.35 10.65 -17.13
N TRP A 254 13.08 9.56 -17.34
CA TRP A 254 12.50 8.30 -17.81
C TRP A 254 11.65 7.59 -16.75
N LEU A 255 12.02 7.70 -15.47
CA LEU A 255 11.27 7.07 -14.38
C LEU A 255 9.91 7.71 -14.13
N VAL A 256 9.67 8.93 -14.64
CA VAL A 256 8.34 9.57 -14.63
C VAL A 256 7.34 8.76 -15.46
N TRP A 257 7.82 8.11 -16.52
CA TRP A 257 6.99 7.33 -17.43
C TRP A 257 6.73 5.90 -16.96
N SER A 258 7.28 5.46 -15.82
CA SER A 258 7.07 4.10 -15.35
C SER A 258 5.58 3.70 -15.25
N PRO A 259 4.64 4.55 -14.79
CA PRO A 259 3.22 4.19 -14.72
C PRO A 259 2.62 3.73 -16.06
N MET A 260 3.15 4.23 -17.19
CA MET A 260 2.68 3.88 -18.53
C MET A 260 2.98 2.43 -18.93
N LEU A 261 3.73 1.67 -18.13
CA LEU A 261 3.88 0.23 -18.35
C LEU A 261 2.54 -0.52 -18.33
N PHE A 262 1.50 0.01 -17.67
CA PHE A 262 0.15 -0.56 -17.76
C PHE A 262 -0.44 -0.48 -19.17
N ALA A 263 -0.04 0.50 -19.98
CA ALA A 263 -0.49 0.60 -21.37
C ALA A 263 0.07 -0.54 -22.25
N ALA A 264 1.04 -1.32 -21.75
CA ALA A 264 1.54 -2.50 -22.47
C ALA A 264 0.46 -3.55 -22.73
N ILE A 265 -0.61 -3.59 -21.93
CA ILE A 265 -1.77 -4.48 -22.17
C ILE A 265 -2.44 -4.19 -23.52
N LEU A 266 -2.33 -2.97 -24.05
CA LEU A 266 -2.89 -2.63 -25.35
C LEU A 266 -2.16 -3.32 -26.52
N VAL A 267 -0.93 -3.80 -26.27
CA VAL A 267 -0.17 -4.57 -27.27
C VAL A 267 -0.76 -5.97 -27.44
N SER A 268 -1.32 -6.57 -26.38
CA SER A 268 -1.90 -7.91 -26.46
C SER A 268 -3.23 -7.95 -27.20
N SER A 269 -3.95 -6.82 -27.24
CA SER A 269 -5.25 -6.70 -27.90
C SER A 269 -5.48 -5.26 -28.38
N PRO A 270 -4.87 -4.86 -29.51
CA PRO A 270 -5.00 -3.50 -30.02
C PRO A 270 -6.44 -3.14 -30.39
N GLN A 271 -7.31 -4.13 -30.63
CA GLN A 271 -8.74 -3.92 -30.91
C GLN A 271 -9.46 -3.24 -29.74
N ILE A 272 -8.98 -3.39 -28.51
CA ILE A 272 -9.57 -2.74 -27.32
C ILE A 272 -9.47 -1.21 -27.45
N LEU A 273 -8.47 -0.69 -28.17
CA LEU A 273 -8.37 0.75 -28.41
C LEU A 273 -9.39 1.27 -29.44
N LEU A 274 -9.84 0.38 -30.33
CA LEU A 274 -10.74 0.71 -31.45
C LEU A 274 -12.21 0.47 -31.12
N ASN A 275 -12.50 -0.26 -30.03
CA ASN A 275 -13.87 -0.53 -29.59
C ASN A 275 -14.23 0.35 -28.38
N PRO A 276 -14.91 1.50 -28.59
CA PRO A 276 -15.27 2.41 -27.50
C PRO A 276 -16.29 1.78 -26.54
N ASP A 277 -17.06 0.78 -26.97
CA ASP A 277 -18.17 0.21 -26.20
C ASP A 277 -17.69 -0.57 -24.98
N GLY A 278 -16.44 -1.05 -24.98
CA GLY A 278 -15.88 -1.83 -23.88
C GLY A 278 -15.32 -0.99 -22.73
N GLY A 279 -14.94 0.28 -22.96
CA GLY A 279 -14.36 1.19 -21.94
C GLY A 279 -13.02 0.75 -21.27
N ILE A 280 -12.69 -0.54 -21.28
CA ILE A 280 -11.58 -1.17 -20.54
C ILE A 280 -10.21 -0.69 -21.07
N GLY A 281 -10.05 -0.54 -22.37
CA GLY A 281 -8.78 -0.11 -22.98
C GLY A 281 -8.39 1.31 -22.63
N LEU A 282 -9.39 2.20 -22.53
CA LEU A 282 -9.13 3.60 -22.16
C LEU A 282 -8.67 3.70 -20.71
N ALA A 283 -9.23 2.88 -19.81
CA ALA A 283 -8.83 2.85 -18.40
C ALA A 283 -7.34 2.49 -18.21
N ALA A 284 -6.81 1.57 -19.02
CA ALA A 284 -5.40 1.16 -18.96
C ALA A 284 -4.41 2.31 -19.24
N VAL A 285 -4.83 3.36 -19.97
CA VAL A 285 -4.03 4.57 -20.21
C VAL A 285 -4.43 5.70 -19.27
N ALA A 286 -5.73 5.90 -19.09
CA ALA A 286 -6.29 7.00 -18.32
C ALA A 286 -5.86 6.92 -16.85
N VAL A 287 -5.92 5.74 -16.23
CA VAL A 287 -5.57 5.58 -14.80
C VAL A 287 -4.10 5.92 -14.53
N PRO A 288 -3.10 5.36 -15.25
CA PRO A 288 -1.72 5.79 -15.11
C PRO A 288 -1.50 7.27 -15.39
N ALA A 289 -2.18 7.83 -16.40
CA ALA A 289 -2.03 9.24 -16.79
C ALA A 289 -2.54 10.17 -15.67
N MET A 290 -3.72 9.90 -15.14
CA MET A 290 -4.29 10.61 -13.99
C MET A 290 -3.38 10.50 -12.77
N CYS A 291 -2.81 9.32 -12.51
CA CYS A 291 -1.87 9.12 -11.42
C CYS A 291 -0.57 9.93 -11.59
N MET A 292 -0.04 10.01 -12.81
CA MET A 292 1.11 10.85 -13.13
C MET A 292 0.81 12.35 -12.93
N LEU A 293 -0.36 12.82 -13.39
CA LEU A 293 -0.81 14.20 -13.21
C LEU A 293 -1.01 14.54 -11.73
N GLY A 294 -1.69 13.68 -10.98
CA GLY A 294 -1.86 13.84 -9.53
C GLY A 294 -0.52 13.80 -8.79
N GLY A 295 0.38 12.89 -9.20
CA GLY A 295 1.74 12.80 -8.70
C GLY A 295 2.55 14.09 -8.92
N TYR A 296 2.46 14.67 -10.11
CA TYR A 296 3.07 15.97 -10.42
C TYR A 296 2.47 17.09 -9.55
N ALA A 297 1.14 17.14 -9.43
CA ALA A 297 0.44 18.14 -8.63
C ALA A 297 0.91 18.17 -7.16
N ILE A 298 1.14 17.00 -6.55
CA ILE A 298 1.58 16.89 -5.13
C ILE A 298 3.10 16.86 -4.93
N ALA A 299 3.90 16.85 -6.00
CA ALA A 299 5.35 16.78 -5.92
C ALA A 299 5.99 18.08 -5.44
N GLY A 300 5.29 19.22 -5.57
CA GLY A 300 5.75 20.54 -5.14
C GLY A 300 6.73 21.21 -6.10
N ARG A 301 6.82 20.76 -7.36
CA ARG A 301 7.71 21.30 -8.38
C ARG A 301 6.91 21.96 -9.51
N GLY A 302 7.43 23.07 -10.04
CA GLY A 302 6.86 23.76 -11.21
C GLY A 302 5.81 24.83 -10.85
N PRO A 303 5.26 25.52 -11.87
CA PRO A 303 4.29 26.60 -11.67
C PRO A 303 3.03 26.11 -10.96
N VAL A 304 2.51 26.91 -10.02
CA VAL A 304 1.31 26.57 -9.23
C VAL A 304 0.10 26.33 -10.14
N ALA A 305 -0.10 27.17 -11.16
CA ALA A 305 -1.21 27.03 -12.10
C ALA A 305 -1.25 25.65 -12.79
N VAL A 306 -0.11 25.18 -13.30
CA VAL A 306 0.00 23.85 -13.94
C VAL A 306 -0.33 22.75 -12.94
N ARG A 307 0.14 22.88 -11.68
CA ARG A 307 -0.17 21.90 -10.63
C ARG A 307 -1.65 21.85 -10.28
N VAL A 308 -2.33 23.01 -10.27
CA VAL A 308 -3.79 23.08 -10.04
C VAL A 308 -4.53 22.39 -11.18
N VAL A 309 -4.17 22.67 -12.44
CA VAL A 309 -4.78 21.99 -13.60
C VAL A 309 -4.57 20.48 -13.52
N CYS A 310 -3.35 20.01 -13.25
CA CYS A 310 -3.08 18.59 -13.06
C CYS A 310 -3.88 17.98 -11.89
N ALA A 311 -4.06 18.74 -10.79
CA ALA A 311 -4.87 18.28 -9.66
C ALA A 311 -6.35 18.15 -10.03
N VAL A 312 -6.92 19.13 -10.74
CA VAL A 312 -8.32 19.08 -11.19
C VAL A 312 -8.55 17.88 -12.11
N VAL A 313 -7.68 17.66 -13.10
CA VAL A 313 -7.77 16.51 -14.01
C VAL A 313 -7.59 15.19 -13.27
N ALA A 314 -6.65 15.09 -12.32
CA ALA A 314 -6.47 13.86 -11.56
C ALA A 314 -7.66 13.58 -10.62
N LEU A 315 -8.26 14.62 -10.04
CA LEU A 315 -9.38 14.50 -9.11
C LEU A 315 -10.71 14.25 -9.83
N SER A 316 -10.82 14.46 -11.15
CA SER A 316 -12.04 14.16 -11.90
C SER A 316 -12.39 12.67 -11.90
N ALA A 317 -11.44 11.79 -11.60
CA ALA A 317 -11.69 10.35 -11.40
C ALA A 317 -12.68 10.06 -10.26
N ILE A 318 -12.76 10.93 -9.25
CA ILE A 318 -13.66 10.77 -8.11
C ILE A 318 -15.12 10.92 -8.54
N PRO A 319 -15.55 12.08 -9.08
CA PRO A 319 -16.93 12.23 -9.55
C PRO A 319 -17.22 11.34 -10.76
N ALA A 320 -16.24 11.07 -11.64
CA ALA A 320 -16.46 10.17 -12.76
C ALA A 320 -16.91 8.78 -12.27
N TRP A 321 -16.19 8.18 -11.32
CA TRP A 321 -16.61 6.90 -10.75
C TRP A 321 -17.97 7.00 -10.05
N ALA A 322 -18.18 8.02 -9.23
CA ALA A 322 -19.45 8.21 -8.51
C ALA A 322 -20.67 8.31 -9.44
N LEU A 323 -20.49 8.83 -10.65
CA LEU A 323 -21.57 8.99 -11.63
C LEU A 323 -21.76 7.76 -12.54
N THR A 324 -20.74 6.91 -12.70
CA THR A 324 -20.78 5.77 -13.63
C THR A 324 -20.84 4.41 -12.95
N ALA A 325 -20.58 4.31 -11.64
CA ALA A 325 -20.47 3.02 -10.94
C ALA A 325 -21.72 2.15 -11.11
N GLU A 326 -22.92 2.70 -10.91
CA GLU A 326 -24.19 1.97 -11.08
C GLU A 326 -24.45 1.55 -12.53
N ALA A 327 -24.06 2.40 -13.49
CA ALA A 327 -24.23 2.09 -14.92
C ALA A 327 -23.31 0.94 -15.36
N VAL A 328 -22.16 0.79 -14.71
CA VAL A 328 -21.16 -0.24 -15.05
C VAL A 328 -21.43 -1.55 -14.30
N GLY A 329 -21.65 -1.50 -12.98
CA GLY A 329 -21.76 -2.69 -12.14
C GLY A 329 -23.13 -2.91 -11.49
N GLY A 330 -24.16 -2.18 -11.93
CA GLY A 330 -25.53 -2.30 -11.43
C GLY A 330 -25.79 -1.59 -10.10
N PRO A 331 -27.02 -1.69 -9.55
CA PRO A 331 -27.44 -0.93 -8.36
C PRO A 331 -26.60 -1.18 -7.11
N SER A 332 -26.02 -2.37 -6.95
CA SER A 332 -25.14 -2.69 -5.81
C SER A 332 -23.82 -1.90 -5.82
N MET A 333 -23.46 -1.29 -6.95
CA MET A 333 -22.31 -0.38 -7.05
C MET A 333 -22.64 1.07 -6.70
N GLY A 334 -23.87 1.37 -6.29
CA GLY A 334 -24.29 2.67 -5.76
C GLY A 334 -23.51 3.05 -4.49
N LEU A 335 -23.33 4.35 -4.26
CA LEU A 335 -22.63 4.86 -3.07
C LEU A 335 -23.49 4.79 -1.79
N ASP A 336 -24.79 4.58 -1.93
CA ASP A 336 -25.74 4.31 -0.86
C ASP A 336 -25.77 2.83 -0.46
N ASP A 337 -25.24 1.93 -1.30
CA ASP A 337 -25.00 0.54 -0.96
C ASP A 337 -23.62 0.34 -0.30
N PRO A 338 -23.52 -0.45 0.79
CA PRO A 338 -22.24 -0.74 1.44
C PRO A 338 -21.17 -1.36 0.52
N HIS A 339 -21.57 -2.18 -0.46
CA HIS A 339 -20.69 -2.83 -1.43
C HIS A 339 -20.09 -1.80 -2.36
N GLY A 340 -20.93 -1.00 -3.03
CA GLY A 340 -20.52 0.06 -3.94
C GLY A 340 -19.69 1.14 -3.26
N ALA A 341 -20.06 1.53 -2.04
CA ALA A 341 -19.27 2.46 -1.23
C ALA A 341 -17.88 1.90 -0.89
N TRP A 342 -17.75 0.62 -0.55
CA TRP A 342 -16.45 0.00 -0.31
C TRP A 342 -15.61 -0.08 -1.60
N ALA A 343 -16.22 -0.46 -2.73
CA ALA A 343 -15.55 -0.54 -4.02
C ALA A 343 -15.02 0.84 -4.45
N ALA A 344 -15.81 1.90 -4.25
CA ALA A 344 -15.39 3.28 -4.48
C ALA A 344 -14.20 3.68 -3.58
N VAL A 345 -14.25 3.34 -2.29
CA VAL A 345 -13.13 3.59 -1.37
C VAL A 345 -11.86 2.85 -1.78
N LEU A 346 -11.97 1.58 -2.19
CA LEU A 346 -10.85 0.81 -2.71
C LEU A 346 -10.25 1.51 -3.94
N TYR A 347 -11.07 1.87 -4.92
CA TYR A 347 -10.64 2.55 -6.13
C TYR A 347 -9.92 3.88 -5.84
N TRP A 348 -10.54 4.76 -5.05
CA TRP A 348 -9.96 6.07 -4.73
C TRP A 348 -8.69 5.95 -3.89
N ALA A 349 -8.63 5.00 -2.95
CA ALA A 349 -7.43 4.76 -2.14
C ALA A 349 -6.27 4.23 -3.00
N LEU A 350 -6.55 3.33 -3.95
CA LEU A 350 -5.54 2.85 -4.90
C LEU A 350 -5.02 3.99 -5.79
N LEU A 351 -5.91 4.84 -6.33
CA LEU A 351 -5.52 6.03 -7.08
C LEU A 351 -4.64 6.97 -6.24
N ALA A 352 -5.05 7.26 -5.01
CA ALA A 352 -4.32 8.16 -4.12
C ALA A 352 -2.92 7.63 -3.79
N VAL A 353 -2.79 6.33 -3.47
CA VAL A 353 -1.48 5.68 -3.23
C VAL A 353 -0.61 5.74 -4.49
N PHE A 354 -1.19 5.47 -5.67
CA PHE A 354 -0.45 5.51 -6.91
C PHE A 354 0.02 6.93 -7.27
N MET A 355 -0.82 7.95 -7.07
CA MET A 355 -0.42 9.36 -7.18
C MET A 355 0.73 9.72 -6.22
N ILE A 356 0.65 9.28 -4.95
CA ILE A 356 1.72 9.50 -3.95
C ILE A 356 3.04 8.88 -4.40
N ALA A 357 3.00 7.67 -4.98
CA ALA A 357 4.16 6.97 -5.51
C ALA A 357 4.70 7.64 -6.78
N ALA A 358 3.82 8.00 -7.73
CA ALA A 358 4.14 8.69 -8.98
C ALA A 358 4.71 10.10 -8.74
N ALA A 359 4.48 10.71 -7.57
CA ALA A 359 5.12 11.97 -7.19
C ALA A 359 6.64 11.84 -6.94
N VAL A 360 7.16 10.63 -6.68
CA VAL A 360 8.56 10.41 -6.30
C VAL A 360 9.55 10.90 -7.36
N PRO A 361 9.40 10.56 -8.66
CA PRO A 361 10.24 11.10 -9.73
C PRO A 361 10.17 12.61 -9.94
N HIS A 362 9.22 13.33 -9.31
CA HIS A 362 9.06 14.78 -9.49
C HIS A 362 9.60 15.64 -8.32
N ARG A 363 9.71 15.09 -7.10
CA ARG A 363 10.15 15.80 -5.87
C ARG A 363 11.56 16.39 -5.96
N HIS A 364 12.03 17.26 -5.07
CA HIS A 364 13.45 17.67 -5.12
C HIS A 364 14.40 16.55 -4.63
N PRO A 365 15.66 16.50 -5.11
CA PRO A 365 16.69 15.68 -4.48
C PRO A 365 16.69 15.92 -2.96
N ALA A 366 16.89 14.87 -2.17
CA ALA A 366 17.02 15.05 -0.74
C ALA A 366 18.27 15.90 -0.50
N GLN A 367 18.11 17.08 0.12
CA GLN A 367 19.26 17.90 0.50
C GLN A 367 20.09 17.08 1.48
N SER A 368 21.37 16.85 1.16
CA SER A 368 22.31 16.38 2.16
C SER A 368 22.44 17.49 3.19
N SER A 369 22.04 17.24 4.43
CA SER A 369 22.36 18.16 5.51
C SER A 369 23.85 18.47 5.44
N PRO A 370 24.27 19.75 5.50
CA PRO A 370 25.68 20.08 5.47
C PRO A 370 26.39 19.26 6.57
N PRO A 371 27.60 18.75 6.31
CA PRO A 371 28.37 18.07 7.34
C PRO A 371 28.41 19.00 8.55
N VAL A 372 27.98 18.51 9.72
CA VAL A 372 28.11 19.24 10.97
C VAL A 372 29.61 19.50 11.11
N SER A 373 30.03 20.74 10.90
CA SER A 373 31.43 21.12 11.00
C SER A 373 31.93 20.66 12.37
N PRO A 374 32.92 19.76 12.45
CA PRO A 374 33.39 19.20 13.71
C PRO A 374 34.15 20.22 14.60
N GLY A 375 33.87 21.51 14.47
CA GLY A 375 34.80 22.59 14.81
C GLY A 375 34.19 23.82 15.48
N SER A 376 33.15 23.65 16.29
CA SER A 376 32.94 24.58 17.41
C SER A 376 32.78 23.74 18.67
N SER A 377 33.87 23.05 19.04
CA SER A 377 34.15 22.87 20.46
C SER A 377 33.98 24.24 21.09
N SER A 378 32.85 24.43 21.77
CA SER A 378 32.70 25.50 22.73
C SER A 378 34.00 25.54 23.53
N GLU A 379 34.74 26.64 23.37
CA GLU A 379 35.49 27.19 24.49
C GLU A 379 34.61 27.00 25.71
N SER A 380 34.97 26.06 26.58
CA SER A 380 34.42 26.02 27.92
C SER A 380 34.66 27.40 28.49
N PRO A 381 33.62 28.18 28.88
CA PRO A 381 33.85 29.43 29.56
C PRO A 381 34.70 29.11 30.80
N SER A 382 35.93 29.60 30.80
CA SER A 382 36.83 29.52 31.93
C SER A 382 36.13 30.21 33.10
N ILE A 383 35.66 29.41 34.06
CA ILE A 383 35.17 29.91 35.34
C ILE A 383 36.41 30.41 36.07
N THR A 384 36.67 31.71 35.96
CA THR A 384 37.66 32.41 36.77
C THR A 384 37.11 32.54 38.18
N THR A 385 37.54 31.66 39.08
CA THR A 385 37.32 31.80 40.51
C THR A 385 38.28 32.87 41.04
N THR A 386 37.79 34.08 41.28
CA THR A 386 38.52 35.09 42.07
C THR A 386 38.37 34.78 43.55
N ALA A 387 39.51 34.75 44.25
CA ALA A 387 39.69 34.47 45.66
C ALA A 387 39.21 35.59 46.59
#